data_AF-C1CBS5-F1
#
_entry.id   AF-C1CBS5-F1
#
_cell.length_a   1.000
_cell.length_b   1.000
_cell.length_c   1.000
_cell.angle_alpha   90.00
_cell.angle_beta   90.00
_cell.angle_gamma   90.00
#
_symmetry.space_group_name_H-M   'P 1'
#
loop_
_entity.id
_entity.type
_entity.pdbx_description
1 polymer ?
#
loop_
_entity_poly.entity_id
_entity_poly.type
_entity_poly.pdbx_seq_one_letter_code
_entity_poly.pdbx_strand_id
1 'polypeptide(L)' 'MAVWVDGGQWNYGVGWSGNFGYSDYLHSTRSHTATVKDGNKFSKDRAEAEAWARASIFKFPPTGMEYFYGF' A
#
# COMPACT_ATOMS: atom_id res chain seq x y z
N MET A 1 6.60 1.29 7.21
CA MET A 1 7.02 0.20 8.13
C MET A 1 6.82 -1.10 7.39
N ALA A 2 7.82 -1.98 7.37
CA ALA A 2 7.72 -3.27 6.70
C ALA A 2 7.30 -4.37 7.67
N VAL A 3 6.33 -5.19 7.30
CA VAL A 3 5.80 -6.33 8.06
C VAL A 3 5.56 -7.53 7.15
N TRP A 4 5.65 -8.74 7.69
CA TRP A 4 5.30 -9.97 6.99
C TRP A 4 3.88 -10.37 7.35
N VAL A 5 3.02 -10.46 6.34
CA VAL A 5 1.57 -10.74 6.50
C VAL A 5 1.10 -11.65 5.37
N ASP A 6 0.29 -12.65 5.69
CA ASP A 6 -0.31 -13.58 4.72
C ASP A 6 0.66 -14.18 3.69
N GLY A 7 1.91 -14.43 4.10
CA GLY A 7 2.96 -14.98 3.23
C GLY A 7 3.66 -13.97 2.31
N GLY A 8 3.31 -12.69 2.39
CA GLY A 8 3.92 -11.59 1.65
C GLY A 8 4.57 -10.53 2.53
N GLN A 9 5.31 -9.63 1.89
CA GLN A 9 5.93 -8.47 2.52
C GLN A 9 5.06 -7.23 2.26
N TRP A 10 4.62 -6.56 3.32
CA TRP A 10 3.83 -5.34 3.25
C TRP A 10 4.59 -4.16 3.86
N ASN A 11 4.77 -3.08 3.09
CA ASN A 11 5.34 -1.83 3.56
C ASN A 11 4.32 -0.69 3.37
N TYR A 12 3.94 -0.04 4.46
CA TYR A 12 2.94 1.02 4.42
C TYR A 12 3.28 2.16 5.38
N GLY A 13 2.63 3.30 5.16
CA GLY A 13 2.69 4.46 6.04
C GLY A 13 2.84 5.76 5.28
N VAL A 14 3.59 6.69 5.87
CA VAL A 14 3.82 8.03 5.33
C VAL A 14 5.17 8.08 4.64
N GLY A 15 5.21 8.65 3.43
CA GLY A 15 6.45 8.86 2.68
C GLY A 15 7.41 9.79 3.42
N TRP A 16 8.72 9.64 3.19
CA TRP A 16 9.77 10.38 3.92
C TRP A 16 9.56 11.90 3.94
N SER A 17 9.05 12.48 2.85
CA SER A 17 8.78 13.92 2.75
C SER A 17 7.55 14.38 3.55
N GLY A 18 6.78 13.47 4.13
CA GLY A 18 5.57 13.80 4.89
C GLY A 18 4.41 14.29 4.02
N ASN A 19 4.43 14.04 2.71
CA ASN A 19 3.45 14.61 1.78
C ASN A 19 2.54 13.58 1.10
N PHE A 20 2.68 12.30 1.45
CA PHE A 20 1.85 11.24 0.88
C PHE A 20 1.80 10.02 1.80
N GLY A 21 0.72 9.25 1.69
CA GLY A 21 0.61 7.91 2.23
C GLY A 21 0.85 6.87 1.13
N TYR A 22 1.46 5.74 1.48
CA TYR A 22 1.71 4.63 0.56
C TYR A 22 1.38 3.26 1.18
N SER A 23 1.08 2.30 0.32
CA SER A 23 0.92 0.88 0.61
C SER A 23 1.56 0.09 -0.51
N ASP A 24 2.60 -0.68 -0.19
CA ASP A 24 3.35 -1.52 -1.12
C ASP A 24 3.29 -2.97 -0.62
N TYR A 25 2.76 -3.88 -1.41
CA TYR A 25 2.64 -5.29 -1.05
C TYR A 25 3.32 -6.17 -2.09
N LEU A 26 4.06 -7.18 -1.63
CA LEU A 26 4.72 -8.21 -2.45
C LEU A 26 4.30 -9.58 -1.96
N HIS A 27 3.76 -10.41 -2.85
CA HIS A 27 3.47 -11.81 -2.57
C HIS A 27 4.08 -12.72 -3.64
N SER A 28 4.70 -13.83 -3.21
CA SER A 28 5.53 -14.68 -4.10
C SER A 28 4.73 -15.64 -4.98
N THR A 29 3.51 -16.02 -4.59
CA THR A 29 2.77 -17.09 -5.30
C THR A 29 1.39 -16.69 -5.78
N ARG A 30 0.93 -15.46 -5.51
CA ARG A 30 -0.46 -15.04 -5.77
C ARG A 30 -0.50 -13.64 -6.33
N SER A 31 -1.39 -13.43 -7.30
CA SER A 31 -1.84 -12.10 -7.70
C SER A 31 -2.45 -11.42 -6.47
N HIS A 32 -2.08 -10.16 -6.23
CA HIS A 32 -2.37 -9.44 -5.00
C HIS A 32 -2.57 -7.95 -5.26
N THR A 33 -3.03 -7.21 -4.24
CA THR A 33 -3.34 -5.79 -4.35
C THR A 33 -2.77 -5.00 -3.18
N ALA A 34 -2.49 -3.73 -3.44
CA ALA A 34 -2.21 -2.73 -2.43
C ALA A 34 -3.19 -1.57 -2.60
N THR A 35 -3.65 -0.97 -1.50
CA THR A 35 -4.57 0.16 -1.55
C THR A 35 -4.25 1.18 -0.47
N VAL A 36 -4.36 2.45 -0.82
CA VAL A 36 -4.34 3.58 0.11
C VAL A 36 -5.67 4.31 -0.04
N LYS A 37 -6.27 4.72 1.07
CA LYS A 37 -7.54 5.46 1.07
C LYS A 37 -7.45 6.69 1.98
N ASP A 38 -8.11 7.75 1.55
CA ASP A 38 -8.29 9.02 2.24
C ASP A 38 -9.74 9.48 2.06
N GLY A 39 -10.60 9.14 3.03
CA GLY A 39 -12.05 9.35 2.90
C GLY A 39 -12.62 8.65 1.67
N ASN A 40 -13.13 9.43 0.70
CA ASN A 40 -13.68 8.90 -0.55
C ASN A 40 -12.63 8.72 -1.65
N LYS A 41 -11.40 9.22 -1.46
CA LYS A 41 -10.31 9.07 -2.42
C LYS A 41 -9.56 7.78 -2.14
N PHE A 42 -9.30 6.98 -3.15
CA PHE A 42 -8.44 5.80 -3.02
C PHE A 42 -7.50 5.66 -4.21
N SER A 43 -6.37 5.01 -3.96
CA SER A 43 -5.39 4.57 -4.96
C SER A 43 -5.21 3.09 -4.74
N LYS A 44 -5.29 2.32 -5.82
CA LYS A 44 -5.20 0.86 -5.77
C LYS A 44 -4.34 0.39 -6.91
N ASP A 45 -3.52 -0.60 -6.62
CA ASP A 45 -2.75 -1.32 -7.62
C ASP A 45 -2.92 -2.83 -7.43
N ARG A 46 -2.80 -3.57 -8.53
CA ARG A 46 -2.83 -5.03 -8.57
C ARG A 46 -1.58 -5.51 -9.28
N ALA A 47 -0.87 -6.44 -8.66
CA ALA A 47 0.32 -7.06 -9.22
C ALA A 47 0.16 -8.58 -9.27
N GLU A 48 0.81 -9.19 -10.25
CA GLU A 48 0.98 -10.64 -10.29
C GLU A 48 1.98 -11.09 -9.23
N ALA A 49 2.09 -12.42 -9.05
CA ALA A 49 3.06 -13.01 -8.16
C ALA A 49 4.48 -12.48 -8.45
N GLU A 50 5.28 -12.29 -7.38
CA GLU A 50 6.67 -11.82 -7.42
C GLU A 50 6.88 -10.36 -7.89
N ALA A 51 5.81 -9.65 -8.24
CA ALA A 51 5.84 -8.22 -8.50
C ALA A 51 5.28 -7.42 -7.31
N TRP A 52 5.72 -6.18 -7.14
CA TRP A 52 5.18 -5.30 -6.10
C TRP A 52 3.90 -4.62 -6.60
N ALA A 53 2.80 -4.78 -5.87
CA ALA A 53 1.64 -3.89 -5.97
C ALA A 53 1.92 -2.61 -5.18
N ARG A 54 1.78 -1.44 -5.80
CA ARG A 54 2.16 -0.14 -5.20
C ARG A 54 1.06 0.90 -5.33
N ALA A 55 0.55 1.36 -4.20
CA ALA A 55 -0.45 2.42 -4.14
C ALA A 55 0.06 3.61 -3.32
N SER A 56 -0.25 4.82 -3.79
CA SER A 56 0.05 6.04 -3.03
C SER A 56 -0.99 7.13 -3.28
N ILE A 57 -1.16 8.01 -2.28
CA ILE A 57 -1.99 9.21 -2.35
C ILE A 57 -1.21 10.37 -1.75
N PHE A 58 -1.06 11.45 -2.52
CA PHE A 58 -0.61 12.73 -1.99
C PHE A 58 -1.63 13.33 -1.02
N LYS A 59 -1.16 13.71 0.18
CA LYS A 59 -1.93 14.35 1.26
C LYS A 59 -1.00 15.11 2.22
N PHE A 60 -1.35 16.34 2.59
CA PHE A 60 -0.65 17.13 3.60
C PHE A 60 -1.65 17.83 4.54
N PRO A 61 -1.60 17.61 5.87
CA PRO A 61 -0.77 16.62 6.56
C PRO A 61 -1.24 15.18 6.27
N PRO A 62 -0.34 14.20 6.22
CA PRO A 62 -0.63 12.82 5.80
C PRO A 62 -1.23 12.00 6.96
N THR A 63 -2.37 12.47 7.48
CA THR A 63 -3.06 11.92 8.66
C THR A 63 -4.41 11.35 8.28
N GLY A 64 -4.95 10.39 9.06
CA GLY A 64 -6.28 9.81 8.82
C GLY A 64 -6.39 9.03 7.51
N MET A 65 -5.28 8.46 7.03
CA MET A 65 -5.24 7.59 5.85
C MET A 65 -5.37 6.13 6.27
N GLU A 66 -6.01 5.32 5.42
CA GLU A 66 -6.17 3.88 5.62
C GLU A 66 -5.30 3.14 4.60
N TYR A 67 -4.64 2.07 5.03
CA TYR A 67 -3.71 1.29 4.22
C TYR A 67 -4.15 -0.17 4.20
N PHE A 68 -4.22 -0.77 3.01
CA PHE A 68 -4.67 -2.14 2.84
C PHE A 68 -3.73 -2.91 1.92
N TYR A 69 -3.72 -4.23 2.12
CA TYR A 69 -3.23 -5.23 1.19
C TYR A 69 -4.35 -6.28 0.97
N GLY A 70 -4.26 -7.09 -0.07
CA GLY A 70 -5.27 -8.13 -0.36
C GLY A 70 -4.96 -9.00 -1.57
N PHE A 71 -5.91 -9.84 -1.99
CA PHE A 71 -5.81 -10.78 -3.12
C PHE A 71 -7.04 -10.71 -4.03
#